data_AF-A0A948B014-F1
#
_entry.id   AF-A0A948B014-F1
#
_cell.length_a   1.000
_cell.length_b   1.000
_cell.length_c   1.000
_cell.angle_alpha   90.00
_cell.angle_beta   90.00
_cell.angle_gamma   90.00
#
_symmetry.space_group_name_H-M   'P 1'
#
loop_
_entity.id
_entity.type
_entity.pdbx_description
1 polymer ?
#
loop_
_entity_poly.entity_id
_entity_poly.type
_entity_poly.pdbx_seq_one_letter_code
_entity_poly.pdbx_strand_id
1 'polypeptide(L)'
;MRIGVILLLAGLLIALLYLFTQGPATMEGDGQPDYVQLSEKYFDMLFAPLDSTLSSPTHELASFAVICRQRAAQNGPDAEAAQLSFRLCTRLMTITRIREQLAAELRQYETAPPAVMKKTSSLRGEPRKEVDATAAEQKRRQQFFINRMLQQKWLPAVQEHRPGCEDLLRQIRQIQARPKTLWTYLQEWLAPLARAVGKAQDWLFGDSSARTPADSSRTATCGRCQGTGVLTCPECGGFGKVDSGEMEPCRQCGGTGRYKKRMTDGFLPCTFCRGTGHTAVSKRITCSRCKGKGHIECPDCRGSGKTTR
;
A
#
# COMPACT_ATOMS: atom_id res chain seq x y z
N MET A 1 1.29 47.63 36.13
CA MET A 1 1.04 46.57 35.12
C MET A 1 2.06 46.51 33.98
N ARG A 2 2.65 47.62 33.50
CA ARG A 2 3.57 47.58 32.33
C ARG A 2 4.92 46.87 32.56
N ILE A 3 5.48 46.94 33.77
CA ILE A 3 6.77 46.32 34.10
C ILE A 3 6.69 44.78 34.08
N GLY A 4 5.58 44.20 34.55
CA GLY A 4 5.39 42.75 34.56
C GLY A 4 5.34 42.15 33.16
N VAL A 5 4.73 42.83 32.19
CA VAL A 5 4.67 42.38 30.80
C VAL A 5 6.06 42.43 30.14
N ILE A 6 6.84 43.49 30.42
CA ILE A 6 8.20 43.63 29.87
C ILE A 6 9.12 42.53 30.41
N LEU A 7 9.05 42.22 31.71
CA LEU A 7 9.84 41.14 32.31
C LEU A 7 9.44 39.76 31.78
N LEU A 8 8.16 39.53 31.53
CA LEU A 8 7.66 38.27 30.97
C LEU A 8 8.13 38.11 29.51
N LEU A 9 8.05 39.16 28.69
CA LEU A 9 8.58 39.15 27.33
C LEU A 9 10.10 38.98 27.29
N ALA A 10 10.83 39.66 28.18
CA ALA A 10 12.28 39.52 28.28
C ALA A 10 12.68 38.10 28.72
N GLY A 11 11.96 37.49 29.67
CA GLY A 11 12.17 36.09 30.07
C GLY A 11 11.91 35.11 28.94
N LEU A 12 10.87 35.35 28.14
CA LEU A 12 10.53 34.54 26.97
C LEU A 12 11.58 34.68 25.86
N LEU A 13 12.13 35.87 25.66
CA LEU A 13 13.17 36.16 24.68
C LEU A 13 14.52 35.56 25.10
N ILE A 14 14.86 35.62 26.39
CA ILE A 14 16.05 34.94 26.94
C ILE A 14 15.91 33.42 26.85
N ALA A 15 14.73 32.86 27.15
CA ALA A 15 14.48 31.43 26.98
C ALA A 15 14.58 30.99 25.51
N LEU A 16 14.04 31.79 24.57
CA LEU A 16 14.19 31.56 23.14
C LEU A 16 15.67 31.64 22.69
N LEU A 17 16.43 32.61 23.19
CA LEU A 17 17.86 32.74 22.90
C LEU A 17 18.68 31.58 23.50
N TYR A 18 18.36 31.15 24.72
CA TYR A 18 19.03 30.02 25.38
C TYR A 18 18.73 28.68 24.67
N LEU A 19 17.51 28.49 24.19
CA LEU A 19 17.14 27.35 23.35
C LEU A 19 17.82 27.41 21.97
N PHE A 20 18.05 28.61 21.44
CA PHE A 20 18.82 28.81 20.21
C PHE A 20 20.31 28.49 20.36
N THR A 21 20.92 28.84 21.51
CA THR A 21 22.35 28.60 21.75
C THR A 21 22.67 27.17 22.16
N GLN A 22 21.72 26.44 22.74
CA GLN A 22 21.88 25.00 23.00
C GLN A 22 21.97 24.19 21.70
N GLY A 23 21.51 24.74 20.57
CA GLY A 23 21.38 24.02 19.31
C GLY A 23 20.44 22.82 19.44
N PRO A 24 19.79 22.36 18.37
CA PRO A 24 19.25 21.02 18.40
C PRO A 24 20.45 20.08 18.46
N ALA A 25 20.89 19.70 19.68
CA ALA A 25 21.57 18.43 19.88
C ALA A 25 20.75 17.42 19.09
N THR A 26 21.37 16.83 18.08
CA THR A 26 20.72 16.05 17.03
C THR A 26 19.68 15.14 17.66
N MET A 27 18.40 15.51 17.54
CA MET A 27 17.30 14.58 17.79
C MET A 27 17.27 13.63 16.60
N GLU A 28 18.30 12.79 16.51
CA GLU A 28 18.46 11.65 15.60
C GLU A 28 17.56 10.46 16.02
N GLY A 29 16.66 10.66 16.99
CA GLY A 29 15.98 9.58 17.70
C GLY A 29 14.67 9.08 17.11
N ASP A 30 13.96 9.88 16.32
CA ASP A 30 12.70 9.41 15.72
C ASP A 30 12.95 9.14 14.24
N GLY A 31 12.93 7.86 13.87
CA GLY A 31 13.23 7.32 12.53
C GLY A 31 12.36 7.90 11.43
N GLN A 32 12.64 9.15 11.07
CA GLN A 32 12.05 9.81 9.92
C GLN A 32 12.58 9.08 8.68
N PRO A 33 11.70 8.52 7.84
CA PRO A 33 12.13 7.75 6.69
C PRO A 33 12.96 8.66 5.78
N ASP A 34 14.18 8.22 5.48
CA ASP A 34 14.99 8.89 4.46
C ASP A 34 14.36 8.59 3.08
N TYR A 35 13.52 9.52 2.63
CA TYR A 35 12.81 9.41 1.37
C TYR A 35 13.76 9.25 0.19
N VAL A 36 14.97 9.85 0.22
CA VAL A 36 15.94 9.70 -0.87
C VAL A 36 16.53 8.29 -0.84
N GLN A 37 17.05 7.84 0.30
CA GLN A 37 17.67 6.52 0.40
C GLN A 37 16.69 5.39 0.02
N LEU A 38 15.44 5.47 0.49
CA LEU A 38 14.40 4.49 0.12
C LEU A 38 14.04 4.58 -1.36
N SER A 39 13.89 5.78 -1.91
CA SER A 39 13.56 5.97 -3.33
C SER A 39 14.66 5.48 -4.26
N GLU A 40 15.93 5.72 -3.90
CA GLU A 40 17.10 5.22 -4.62
C GLU A 40 17.17 3.70 -4.58
N LYS A 41 17.00 3.09 -3.40
CA LYS A 41 16.94 1.64 -3.25
C LYS A 41 15.90 1.01 -4.18
N TYR A 42 14.69 1.56 -4.24
CA TYR A 42 13.64 1.01 -5.12
C TYR A 42 13.90 1.28 -6.60
N PHE A 43 14.46 2.43 -6.93
CA PHE A 43 14.86 2.77 -8.29
C PHE A 43 15.91 1.76 -8.80
N ASP A 44 16.98 1.56 -8.04
CA ASP A 44 18.05 0.63 -8.42
C ASP A 44 17.56 -0.81 -8.53
N MET A 45 16.70 -1.25 -7.60
CA MET A 45 16.12 -2.60 -7.62
C MET A 45 15.22 -2.84 -8.83
N LEU A 46 14.45 -1.84 -9.26
CA LEU A 46 13.51 -1.99 -10.37
C LEU A 46 14.17 -1.93 -11.74
N PHE A 47 15.17 -1.07 -11.90
CA PHE A 47 15.93 -0.93 -13.13
C PHE A 47 17.13 -1.89 -13.21
N ALA A 48 17.34 -2.74 -12.20
CA ALA A 48 18.26 -3.85 -12.28
C ALA A 48 17.92 -4.82 -13.44
N PRO A 49 18.92 -5.52 -14.00
CA PRO A 49 18.72 -6.55 -15.01
C PRO A 49 17.64 -7.58 -14.63
N LEU A 50 16.84 -8.03 -15.60
CA LEU A 50 15.65 -8.88 -15.38
C LEU A 50 15.97 -10.24 -14.75
N ASP A 51 17.20 -10.71 -14.98
CA ASP A 51 17.83 -11.93 -14.48
C ASP A 51 18.23 -11.86 -13.00
N SER A 52 18.10 -10.70 -12.34
CA SER A 52 18.32 -10.60 -10.91
C SER A 52 17.30 -11.45 -10.14
N THR A 53 17.77 -12.33 -9.24
CA THR A 53 16.95 -13.14 -8.32
C THR A 53 16.23 -12.32 -7.23
N LEU A 54 16.12 -11.01 -7.42
CA LEU A 54 15.53 -10.08 -6.46
C LEU A 54 14.03 -10.32 -6.35
N SER A 55 13.54 -10.45 -5.12
CA SER A 55 12.10 -10.50 -4.83
C SER A 55 11.41 -9.25 -5.34
N SER A 56 10.21 -9.40 -5.91
CA SER A 56 9.44 -8.26 -6.42
C SER A 56 9.19 -7.23 -5.30
N PRO A 57 9.61 -5.96 -5.46
CA PRO A 57 9.41 -4.93 -4.45
C PRO A 57 7.96 -4.42 -4.38
N THR A 58 7.01 -5.04 -5.09
CA THR A 58 5.62 -4.56 -5.19
C THR A 58 4.98 -4.30 -3.83
N HIS A 59 5.15 -5.20 -2.87
CA HIS A 59 4.55 -5.02 -1.55
C HIS A 59 5.19 -3.86 -0.78
N GLU A 60 6.52 -3.77 -0.77
CA GLU A 60 7.24 -2.70 -0.09
C GLU A 60 6.96 -1.32 -0.72
N LEU A 61 6.96 -1.22 -2.05
CA LEU A 61 6.60 -0.02 -2.78
C LEU A 61 5.17 0.43 -2.50
N ALA A 62 4.22 -0.51 -2.41
CA ALA A 62 2.85 -0.19 -2.07
C ALA A 62 2.73 0.35 -0.63
N SER A 63 3.42 -0.28 0.33
CA SER A 63 3.48 0.21 1.71
C SER A 63 4.10 1.60 1.80
N PHE A 64 5.22 1.83 1.10
CA PHE A 64 5.88 3.13 1.08
C PHE A 64 5.02 4.23 0.41
N ALA A 65 4.29 3.89 -0.66
CA ALA A 65 3.36 4.81 -1.30
C ALA A 65 2.23 5.25 -0.36
N VAL A 66 1.73 4.35 0.49
CA VAL A 66 0.70 4.68 1.50
C VAL A 66 1.26 5.68 2.52
N ILE A 67 2.48 5.45 3.02
CA ILE A 67 3.15 6.36 3.97
C ILE A 67 3.34 7.74 3.33
N CYS A 68 3.86 7.80 2.11
CA CYS A 68 4.07 9.06 1.39
C CYS A 68 2.77 9.82 1.18
N ARG A 69 1.67 9.12 0.82
CA ARG A 69 0.35 9.75 0.66
C ARG A 69 -0.17 10.33 1.98
N GLN A 70 -0.05 9.59 3.08
CA GLN A 70 -0.48 10.05 4.39
C GLN A 70 0.30 11.29 4.83
N ARG A 71 1.62 11.30 4.63
CA ARG A 71 2.49 12.45 4.94
C ARG A 71 2.19 13.67 4.08
N ALA A 72 1.98 13.47 2.78
CA ALA A 72 1.56 14.55 1.89
C ALA A 72 0.22 15.19 2.32
N ALA A 73 -0.73 14.40 2.84
CA ALA A 73 -2.01 14.90 3.32
C ALA A 73 -1.92 15.69 4.64
N GLN A 74 -0.85 15.53 5.42
CA GLN A 74 -0.67 16.22 6.70
C GLN A 74 -0.17 17.66 6.54
N ASN A 75 0.15 18.12 5.31
CA ASN A 75 0.70 19.45 5.02
C ASN A 75 1.90 19.81 5.91
N GLY A 76 2.72 18.82 6.28
CA GLY A 76 3.93 18.98 7.06
C GLY A 76 5.08 19.60 6.26
N PRO A 77 6.21 19.89 6.93
CA PRO A 77 7.42 20.41 6.28
C PRO A 77 7.99 19.46 5.21
N ASP A 78 7.70 18.16 5.31
CA ASP A 78 8.07 17.12 4.35
C ASP A 78 6.99 16.82 3.30
N ALA A 79 5.87 17.56 3.26
CA ALA A 79 4.74 17.26 2.37
C ALA A 79 5.12 17.31 0.88
N GLU A 80 5.96 18.25 0.46
CA GLU A 80 6.45 18.38 -0.92
C GLU A 80 7.28 17.13 -1.32
N ALA A 81 8.23 16.73 -0.47
CA ALA A 81 9.05 15.54 -0.69
C ALA A 81 8.21 14.25 -0.69
N ALA A 82 7.23 14.15 0.22
CA ALA A 82 6.31 13.02 0.29
C ALA A 82 5.41 12.93 -0.95
N GLN A 83 4.93 14.06 -1.48
CA GLN A 83 4.13 14.08 -2.71
C GLN A 83 4.93 13.62 -3.92
N LEU A 84 6.19 14.07 -4.07
CA LEU A 84 7.07 13.64 -5.14
C LEU A 84 7.44 12.16 -5.01
N SER A 85 7.75 11.69 -3.80
CA SER A 85 8.02 10.29 -3.50
C SER A 85 6.82 9.40 -3.83
N PHE A 86 5.60 9.86 -3.54
CA PHE A 86 4.38 9.14 -3.94
C PHE A 86 4.20 9.06 -5.46
N ARG A 87 4.48 10.14 -6.20
CA ARG A 87 4.46 10.14 -7.68
C ARG A 87 5.50 9.16 -8.24
N LEU A 88 6.70 9.14 -7.66
CA LEU A 88 7.77 8.21 -8.02
C LEU A 88 7.31 6.77 -7.78
N CYS A 89 6.80 6.45 -6.59
CA CYS A 89 6.28 5.12 -6.26
C CYS A 89 5.20 4.66 -7.26
N THR A 90 4.31 5.58 -7.67
CA THR A 90 3.24 5.26 -8.63
C THR A 90 3.81 4.85 -9.98
N ARG A 91 4.84 5.56 -10.48
CA ARG A 91 5.53 5.21 -11.72
C ARG A 91 6.30 3.90 -11.58
N LEU A 92 7.02 3.74 -10.48
CA LEU A 92 7.76 2.51 -10.16
C LEU A 92 6.84 1.29 -10.13
N MET A 93 5.65 1.38 -9.50
CA MET A 93 4.66 0.29 -9.51
C MET A 93 4.17 -0.07 -10.92
N THR A 94 4.01 0.91 -11.83
CA THR A 94 3.66 0.62 -13.22
C THR A 94 4.76 -0.20 -13.90
N ILE A 95 6.02 0.17 -13.71
CA ILE A 95 7.18 -0.58 -14.22
C ILE A 95 7.21 -1.99 -13.61
N THR A 96 6.97 -2.13 -12.30
CA THR A 96 6.94 -3.44 -11.64
C THR A 96 5.88 -4.35 -12.24
N ARG A 97 4.68 -3.84 -12.54
CA ARG A 97 3.62 -4.63 -13.18
C ARG A 97 4.02 -5.12 -14.57
N ILE A 98 4.66 -4.25 -15.37
CA ILE A 98 5.18 -4.63 -16.68
C ILE A 98 6.23 -5.74 -16.50
N ARG A 99 7.17 -5.58 -15.57
CA ARG A 99 8.20 -6.60 -15.26
C ARG A 99 7.58 -7.92 -14.84
N GLU A 100 6.59 -7.91 -13.95
CA GLU A 100 5.88 -9.11 -13.48
C GLU A 100 5.11 -9.80 -14.61
N GLN A 101 4.45 -9.03 -15.49
CA GLN A 101 3.76 -9.58 -16.66
C GLN A 101 4.75 -10.26 -17.62
N LEU A 102 5.90 -9.63 -17.91
CA LEU A 102 6.93 -10.21 -18.76
C LEU A 102 7.54 -11.48 -18.12
N ALA A 103 7.75 -11.47 -16.80
CA ALA A 103 8.24 -12.65 -16.07
C ALA A 103 7.21 -13.79 -16.06
N ALA A 104 5.90 -13.49 -16.08
CA ALA A 104 4.86 -14.48 -16.20
C ALA A 104 4.81 -15.07 -17.62
N GLU A 105 4.91 -14.24 -18.67
CA GLU A 105 5.00 -14.69 -20.06
C GLU A 105 6.24 -15.59 -20.28
N LEU A 106 7.38 -15.24 -19.67
CA LEU A 106 8.60 -16.06 -19.71
C LEU A 106 8.39 -17.44 -19.08
N ARG A 107 7.78 -17.49 -17.88
CA ARG A 107 7.47 -18.77 -17.20
C ARG A 107 6.49 -19.65 -17.98
N GLN A 108 5.51 -19.05 -18.65
CA GLN A 108 4.62 -19.79 -19.57
C GLN A 108 5.40 -20.37 -20.75
N TYR A 109 6.38 -19.63 -21.28
CA TYR A 109 7.22 -20.13 -22.38
C TYR A 109 8.17 -21.24 -21.94
N GLU A 110 8.75 -21.15 -20.74
CA GLU A 110 9.62 -22.19 -20.17
C GLU A 110 8.90 -23.51 -19.90
N THR A 111 7.62 -23.43 -19.50
CA THR A 111 6.79 -24.60 -19.20
C THR A 111 6.06 -25.15 -20.42
N ALA A 112 6.01 -24.40 -21.53
CA ALA A 112 5.40 -24.86 -22.76
C ALA A 112 6.18 -26.07 -23.29
N PRO A 113 5.55 -27.25 -23.48
CA PRO A 113 6.22 -28.37 -24.10
C PRO A 113 6.73 -27.93 -25.48
N PRO A 114 7.93 -28.33 -25.90
CA PRO A 114 8.42 -28.00 -27.23
C PRO A 114 7.38 -28.51 -28.22
N ALA A 115 6.62 -27.59 -28.81
CA ALA A 115 5.54 -27.95 -29.71
C ALA A 115 6.12 -28.91 -30.73
N VAL A 116 5.55 -30.10 -30.72
CA VAL A 116 5.96 -31.28 -31.45
C VAL A 116 6.03 -30.92 -32.93
N MET A 117 7.20 -30.45 -33.39
CA MET A 117 7.57 -30.53 -34.79
C MET A 117 7.86 -32.00 -35.09
N LYS A 118 6.83 -32.84 -35.01
CA LYS A 118 6.76 -34.09 -35.77
C LYS A 118 6.62 -33.69 -37.24
N LYS A 119 7.68 -33.12 -37.81
CA LYS A 119 7.83 -33.07 -39.26
C LYS A 119 8.74 -34.23 -39.66
N THR A 120 8.10 -35.39 -39.82
CA THR A 120 8.26 -36.23 -41.01
C THR A 120 9.70 -36.49 -41.48
N SER A 121 10.62 -36.86 -40.58
CA SER A 121 11.92 -37.42 -40.95
C SER A 121 11.98 -38.93 -40.70
N SER A 122 10.96 -39.67 -41.15
CA SER A 122 10.89 -41.14 -40.99
C SER A 122 11.69 -41.92 -42.05
N LEU A 123 12.75 -41.35 -42.61
CA LEU A 123 13.51 -42.00 -43.70
C LEU A 123 15.02 -41.90 -43.46
N ARG A 124 15.50 -42.55 -42.40
CA ARG A 124 16.75 -43.36 -42.35
C ARG A 124 17.10 -43.63 -40.88
N GLY A 125 17.07 -44.91 -40.53
CA GLY A 125 17.26 -45.42 -39.17
C GLY A 125 18.70 -45.31 -38.68
N GLU A 126 19.11 -44.13 -38.24
CA GLU A 126 20.27 -43.98 -37.36
C GLU A 126 19.80 -43.53 -35.96
N PRO A 127 20.10 -44.31 -34.90
CA PRO A 127 19.82 -43.90 -33.52
C PRO A 127 20.79 -42.79 -33.12
N ARG A 128 20.40 -41.53 -33.35
CA ARG A 128 21.18 -40.35 -32.94
C ARG A 128 20.90 -40.01 -31.48
N LYS A 129 21.92 -39.46 -30.82
CA LYS A 129 21.90 -38.83 -29.47
C LYS A 129 20.85 -37.71 -29.40
N GLU A 130 19.59 -38.10 -29.25
CA GLU A 130 18.43 -37.20 -29.38
C GLU A 130 18.22 -36.34 -28.12
N VAL A 131 18.70 -36.80 -26.96
CA VAL A 131 18.49 -36.14 -25.67
C VAL A 131 19.27 -34.82 -25.56
N ASP A 132 20.53 -34.78 -25.99
CA ASP A 132 21.38 -33.57 -25.86
C ASP A 132 20.97 -32.44 -26.83
N ALA A 133 20.39 -32.80 -27.98
CA ALA A 133 19.91 -31.83 -28.97
C ALA A 133 18.69 -31.04 -28.48
N THR A 134 17.85 -31.66 -27.63
CA THR A 134 16.63 -31.02 -27.12
C THR A 134 16.92 -29.94 -26.07
N ALA A 135 17.88 -30.19 -25.17
CA ALA A 135 18.27 -29.23 -24.13
C ALA A 135 18.96 -27.98 -24.73
N ALA A 136 19.85 -28.17 -25.71
CA ALA A 136 20.53 -27.07 -26.38
C ALA A 136 19.55 -26.20 -27.20
N GLU A 137 18.59 -26.83 -27.87
CA GLU A 137 17.54 -26.12 -28.62
C GLU A 137 16.58 -25.37 -27.70
N GLN A 138 16.19 -25.96 -26.57
CA GLN A 138 15.38 -25.29 -25.55
C GLN A 138 16.10 -24.04 -25.00
N LYS A 139 17.41 -24.15 -24.71
CA LYS A 139 18.23 -23.01 -24.28
C LYS A 139 18.33 -21.92 -25.35
N ARG A 140 18.48 -22.28 -26.64
CA ARG A 140 18.49 -21.30 -27.75
C ARG A 140 17.15 -20.56 -27.86
N ARG A 141 16.03 -21.27 -27.74
CA ARG A 141 14.69 -20.67 -27.77
C ARG A 141 14.43 -19.75 -26.58
N GLN A 142 14.85 -20.16 -25.38
CA GLN A 142 14.83 -19.30 -24.19
C GLN A 142 15.63 -18.03 -24.45
N GLN A 143 16.86 -18.14 -24.95
CA GLN A 143 17.70 -16.97 -25.22
C GLN A 143 17.08 -16.04 -26.28
N PHE A 144 16.53 -16.60 -27.36
CA PHE A 144 15.84 -15.82 -28.40
C PHE A 144 14.60 -15.11 -27.85
N PHE A 145 13.78 -15.81 -27.05
CA PHE A 145 12.59 -15.24 -26.43
C PHE A 145 12.94 -14.14 -25.43
N ILE A 146 13.95 -14.36 -24.58
CA ILE A 146 14.50 -13.36 -23.65
C ILE A 146 14.95 -12.12 -24.43
N ASN A 147 15.77 -12.30 -25.47
CA ASN A 147 16.24 -11.17 -26.29
C ASN A 147 15.08 -10.40 -26.94
N ARG A 148 14.06 -11.11 -27.45
CA ARG A 148 12.89 -10.50 -28.07
C ARG A 148 12.02 -9.74 -27.06
N MET A 149 11.79 -10.32 -25.89
CA MET A 149 11.01 -9.69 -24.81
C MET A 149 11.72 -8.45 -24.25
N LEU A 150 13.04 -8.56 -24.06
CA LEU A 150 13.88 -7.45 -23.65
C LEU A 150 13.82 -6.30 -24.66
N GLN A 151 13.97 -6.60 -25.96
CA GLN A 151 13.98 -5.57 -27.00
C GLN A 151 12.60 -4.96 -27.30
N GLN A 152 11.53 -5.76 -27.33
CA GLN A 152 10.23 -5.30 -27.82
C GLN A 152 9.33 -4.69 -26.76
N LYS A 153 9.44 -5.13 -25.49
CA LYS A 153 8.51 -4.72 -24.43
C LYS A 153 9.20 -4.04 -23.25
N TRP A 154 10.29 -4.61 -22.74
CA TRP A 154 10.96 -4.07 -21.55
C TRP A 154 11.75 -2.79 -21.85
N LEU A 155 12.60 -2.82 -22.87
CA LEU A 155 13.48 -1.70 -23.19
C LEU A 155 12.70 -0.41 -23.50
N PRO A 156 11.62 -0.42 -24.31
CA PRO A 156 10.80 0.78 -24.52
C PRO A 156 10.16 1.30 -23.23
N ALA A 157 9.61 0.41 -22.39
CA ALA A 157 9.01 0.81 -21.11
C ALA A 157 10.03 1.45 -20.16
N VAL A 158 11.24 0.90 -20.11
CA VAL A 158 12.36 1.49 -19.34
C VAL A 158 12.75 2.85 -19.91
N GLN A 159 12.93 2.96 -21.23
CA GLN A 159 13.29 4.21 -21.89
C GLN A 159 12.23 5.30 -21.70
N GLU A 160 10.95 4.92 -21.71
CA GLU A 160 9.82 5.84 -21.49
C GLU A 160 9.76 6.35 -20.05
N HIS A 161 9.89 5.45 -19.07
CA HIS A 161 9.65 5.82 -17.67
C HIS A 161 10.88 6.28 -16.90
N ARG A 162 12.08 5.81 -17.27
CA ARG A 162 13.33 6.09 -16.54
C ARG A 162 13.64 7.60 -16.42
N PRO A 163 13.61 8.41 -17.49
CA PRO A 163 13.94 9.84 -17.38
C PRO A 163 13.03 10.56 -16.39
N GLY A 164 11.72 10.27 -16.41
CA GLY A 164 10.80 10.90 -15.48
C GLY A 164 10.94 10.40 -14.03
N CYS A 165 11.43 9.19 -13.81
CA CYS A 165 11.80 8.73 -12.46
C CYS A 165 13.09 9.41 -11.97
N GLU A 166 14.09 9.57 -12.83
CA GLU A 166 15.35 10.28 -12.51
C GLU A 166 15.09 11.77 -12.21
N ASP A 167 14.20 12.41 -12.95
CA ASP A 167 13.80 13.80 -12.70
C ASP A 167 13.09 13.96 -11.35
N LEU A 168 12.22 13.01 -10.97
CA LEU A 168 11.58 13.01 -9.65
C LEU A 168 12.60 12.79 -8.53
N LEU A 169 13.53 11.85 -8.69
CA LEU A 169 14.62 11.65 -7.71
C LEU A 169 15.48 12.91 -7.55
N ARG A 170 15.81 13.59 -8.66
CA ARG A 170 16.55 14.85 -8.62
C ARG A 170 15.81 15.92 -7.83
N GLN A 171 14.49 16.05 -8.02
CA GLN A 171 13.67 17.00 -7.26
C GLN A 171 13.60 16.64 -5.77
N ILE A 172 13.46 15.36 -5.42
CA ILE A 172 13.45 14.91 -4.01
C ILE A 172 14.80 15.25 -3.36
N ARG A 173 15.92 14.97 -4.02
CA ARG A 173 17.27 15.33 -3.54
C ARG A 173 17.42 16.84 -3.36
N GLN A 174 16.93 17.64 -4.31
CA GLN A 174 16.98 19.11 -4.20
C GLN A 174 16.21 19.60 -2.99
N ILE A 175 15.03 19.05 -2.69
CA ILE A 175 14.22 19.44 -1.53
C ILE A 175 14.92 19.06 -0.23
N GLN A 176 15.47 17.84 -0.13
CA GLN A 176 16.21 17.42 1.06
C GLN A 176 17.52 18.21 1.25
N ALA A 177 18.18 18.61 0.17
CA ALA A 177 19.41 19.41 0.22
C ALA A 177 19.15 20.90 0.52
N ARG A 178 17.90 21.38 0.50
CA ARG A 178 17.60 22.75 0.91
C ARG A 178 18.03 22.92 2.37
N PRO A 179 18.92 23.88 2.69
CA PRO A 179 19.26 24.14 4.07
C PRO A 179 17.97 24.48 4.79
N LYS A 180 17.65 23.72 5.85
CA LYS A 180 16.54 24.04 6.73
C LYS A 180 16.81 25.43 7.28
N THR A 181 16.10 26.43 6.76
CA THR A 181 16.21 27.80 7.25
C THR A 181 15.87 27.83 8.75
N LEU A 182 16.44 28.78 9.48
CA LEU A 182 16.05 29.03 10.87
C LEU A 182 14.52 29.17 11.02
N TRP A 183 13.85 29.71 10.00
CA TRP A 183 12.40 29.83 9.96
C TRP A 183 11.66 28.48 9.98
N THR A 184 12.12 27.49 9.21
CA THR A 184 11.55 26.13 9.24
C THR A 184 11.73 25.45 10.60
N TYR A 185 12.90 25.61 11.22
CA TYR A 185 13.11 25.14 12.60
C TYR A 185 12.18 25.86 13.58
N LEU A 186 12.01 27.18 13.42
CA LEU A 186 11.12 27.96 14.26
C LEU A 186 9.65 27.53 14.09
N GLN A 187 9.20 27.27 12.87
CA GLN A 187 7.85 26.78 12.60
C GLN A 187 7.62 25.36 13.16
N GLU A 188 8.55 24.43 12.96
CA GLU A 188 8.46 23.09 13.54
C GLU A 188 8.42 23.15 15.07
N TRP A 189 9.20 24.03 15.68
CA TRP A 189 9.25 24.21 17.13
C TRP A 189 8.01 24.94 17.70
N LEU A 190 7.48 25.93 16.98
CA LEU A 190 6.29 26.68 17.41
C LEU A 190 4.98 25.96 17.09
N ALA A 191 4.94 25.01 16.16
CA ALA A 191 3.70 24.31 15.78
C ALA A 191 3.00 23.56 16.95
N PRO A 192 3.71 22.88 17.88
CA PRO A 192 3.10 22.33 19.09
C PRO A 192 2.55 23.42 20.01
N LEU A 193 3.28 24.53 20.18
CA LEU A 193 2.86 25.66 21.00
C LEU A 193 1.63 26.34 20.41
N ALA A 194 1.59 26.62 19.11
CA ALA A 194 0.43 27.18 18.42
C ALA A 194 -0.80 26.27 18.56
N ARG A 195 -0.63 24.94 18.46
CA ARG A 195 -1.71 23.96 18.70
C ARG A 195 -2.17 23.94 20.16
N ALA A 196 -1.24 24.05 21.12
CA ALA A 196 -1.57 24.11 22.53
C ALA A 196 -2.30 25.42 22.89
N VAL A 197 -1.86 26.55 22.34
CA VAL A 197 -2.48 27.86 22.52
C VAL A 197 -3.86 27.90 21.86
N GLY A 198 -4.02 27.35 20.65
CA GLY A 198 -5.34 27.24 20.00
C GLY A 198 -6.34 26.44 20.84
N LYS A 199 -5.92 25.29 21.38
CA LYS A 199 -6.75 24.50 22.32
C LYS A 199 -7.04 25.25 23.62
N ALA A 200 -6.08 26.00 24.14
CA ALA A 200 -6.28 26.81 25.35
C ALA A 200 -7.23 27.98 25.09
N GLN A 201 -7.20 28.57 23.89
CA GLN A 201 -8.10 29.63 23.47
C GLN A 201 -9.52 29.10 23.28
N ASP A 202 -9.70 27.92 22.68
CA ASP A 202 -10.98 27.22 22.64
C ASP A 202 -11.51 26.86 24.05
N TRP A 203 -10.62 26.57 25.01
CA TRP A 203 -10.99 26.29 26.39
C TRP A 203 -11.36 27.56 27.19
N LEU A 204 -10.67 28.68 26.91
CA LEU A 204 -10.85 29.95 27.62
C LEU A 204 -11.96 30.83 27.04
N PHE A 205 -12.25 30.71 25.74
CA PHE A 205 -13.19 31.56 25.01
C PHE A 205 -14.21 30.79 24.18
N GLY A 206 -14.12 29.45 24.13
CA GLY A 206 -15.17 28.63 23.53
C GLY A 206 -16.42 28.67 24.39
N ASP A 207 -17.49 29.24 23.84
CA ASP A 207 -18.80 29.30 24.45
C ASP A 207 -19.20 27.96 25.06
N SER A 208 -19.51 27.97 26.36
CA SER A 208 -20.09 26.86 27.14
C SER A 208 -21.45 26.35 26.63
N SER A 209 -21.88 26.74 25.44
CA SER A 209 -23.17 26.39 24.84
C SER A 209 -23.12 25.19 23.89
N ALA A 210 -21.93 24.76 23.45
CA ALA A 210 -21.80 23.50 22.71
C ALA A 210 -21.75 22.34 23.71
N ARG A 211 -22.93 21.91 24.19
CA ARG A 211 -23.12 20.52 24.64
C ARG A 211 -22.58 19.64 23.53
N THR A 212 -21.39 19.09 23.72
CA THR A 212 -20.92 18.00 22.89
C THR A 212 -21.96 16.90 23.05
N PRO A 213 -22.70 16.50 21.99
CA PRO A 213 -23.31 15.20 22.04
C PRO A 213 -22.13 14.26 22.29
N ALA A 214 -22.25 13.46 23.35
CA ALA A 214 -21.40 12.30 23.56
C ALA A 214 -21.67 11.33 22.40
N ASP A 215 -21.24 11.70 21.21
CA ASP A 215 -21.28 10.86 20.04
C ASP A 215 -20.07 9.95 20.17
N SER A 216 -20.33 8.83 20.83
CA SER A 216 -19.59 7.61 20.65
C SER A 216 -19.65 7.23 19.16
N SER A 217 -18.88 7.94 18.33
CA SER A 217 -18.57 7.52 16.96
C SER A 217 -17.79 6.23 17.09
N ARG A 218 -18.54 5.12 17.09
CA ARG A 218 -18.00 3.77 17.08
C ARG A 218 -17.46 3.53 15.69
N THR A 219 -16.29 4.10 15.37
CA THR A 219 -15.59 3.84 14.11
C THR A 219 -15.53 2.34 13.89
N ALA A 220 -16.31 1.86 12.92
CA ALA A 220 -16.41 0.45 12.61
C ALA A 220 -15.29 0.09 11.65
N THR A 221 -14.60 -1.01 11.93
CA THR A 221 -13.62 -1.58 11.02
C THR A 221 -14.29 -1.87 9.68
N CYS A 222 -13.74 -1.35 8.58
CA CYS A 222 -14.30 -1.56 7.24
C CYS A 222 -14.38 -3.07 6.95
N GLY A 223 -15.58 -3.60 6.71
CA GLY A 223 -15.77 -5.04 6.48
C GLY A 223 -15.06 -5.56 5.23
N ARG A 224 -14.79 -4.68 4.26
CA ARG A 224 -14.18 -5.04 2.98
C ARG A 224 -12.66 -5.14 3.02
N CYS A 225 -11.98 -4.23 3.70
CA CYS A 225 -10.53 -4.29 3.89
C CYS A 225 -10.11 -4.77 5.29
N GLN A 226 -11.08 -5.11 6.15
CA GLN A 226 -10.86 -5.55 7.53
C GLN A 226 -9.97 -4.60 8.34
N GLY A 227 -10.06 -3.28 8.08
CA GLY A 227 -9.24 -2.29 8.79
C GLY A 227 -7.84 -2.06 8.25
N THR A 228 -7.37 -2.85 7.27
CA THR A 228 -5.98 -2.77 6.81
C THR A 228 -5.65 -1.51 6.02
N GLY A 229 -6.61 -0.92 5.29
CA GLY A 229 -6.39 0.28 4.46
C GLY A 229 -5.41 0.09 3.29
N VAL A 230 -4.91 -1.12 3.05
CA VAL A 230 -3.84 -1.41 2.07
C VAL A 230 -4.30 -1.33 0.60
N LEU A 231 -5.61 -1.40 0.36
CA LEU A 231 -6.23 -1.24 -0.95
C LEU A 231 -7.17 -0.05 -0.91
N THR A 232 -7.22 0.76 -1.98
CA THR A 232 -8.28 1.77 -2.20
C THR A 232 -9.63 1.07 -2.20
N CYS A 233 -10.17 0.91 -1.01
CA CYS A 233 -11.47 0.33 -0.77
C CYS A 233 -12.48 1.42 -1.10
N PRO A 234 -13.38 1.23 -2.08
CA PRO A 234 -14.34 2.24 -2.47
C PRO A 234 -15.28 2.63 -1.31
N GLU A 235 -15.41 1.78 -0.29
CA GLU A 235 -16.24 2.04 0.89
C GLU A 235 -15.54 2.86 1.97
N CYS A 236 -14.22 2.71 2.15
CA CYS A 236 -13.49 3.42 3.22
C CYS A 236 -12.42 4.39 2.71
N GLY A 237 -12.33 4.62 1.40
CA GLY A 237 -11.31 5.46 0.79
C GLY A 237 -9.86 4.99 1.02
N GLY A 238 -9.66 3.78 1.55
CA GLY A 238 -8.35 3.29 1.99
C GLY A 238 -7.99 3.62 3.45
N PHE A 239 -8.89 4.24 4.22
CA PHE A 239 -8.63 4.58 5.64
C PHE A 239 -8.81 3.43 6.62
N GLY A 240 -9.33 2.27 6.16
CA GLY A 240 -9.59 1.12 7.03
C GLY A 240 -10.79 1.28 7.97
N LYS A 241 -11.26 2.50 8.17
CA LYS A 241 -12.40 2.85 9.02
C LYS A 241 -13.49 3.50 8.16
N VAL A 242 -14.73 3.21 8.49
CA VAL A 242 -15.89 3.88 7.88
C VAL A 242 -16.65 4.53 9.02
N ASP A 243 -17.08 5.78 8.84
CA ASP A 243 -17.91 6.45 9.83
C ASP A 243 -19.21 5.65 9.99
N SER A 244 -19.44 5.16 11.20
CA SER A 244 -20.54 4.23 11.48
C SER A 244 -21.92 4.87 11.41
N GLY A 245 -21.99 6.19 11.18
CA GLY A 245 -23.20 6.99 11.22
C GLY A 245 -24.24 6.63 10.15
N GLU A 246 -23.84 6.03 9.02
CA GLU A 246 -24.76 5.77 7.89
C GLU A 246 -24.87 4.30 7.48
N MET A 247 -24.46 3.36 8.33
CA MET A 247 -24.64 1.94 8.02
C MET A 247 -26.01 1.43 8.46
N GLU A 248 -26.93 1.23 7.51
CA GLU A 248 -28.20 0.54 7.76
C GLU A 248 -27.98 -0.98 7.91
N PRO A 249 -28.80 -1.68 8.72
CA PRO A 249 -28.78 -3.14 8.75
C PRO A 249 -29.12 -3.69 7.36
N CYS A 250 -28.31 -4.64 6.88
CA CYS A 250 -28.48 -5.21 5.56
C CYS A 250 -29.86 -5.84 5.43
N ARG A 251 -30.69 -5.32 4.51
CA ARG A 251 -32.10 -5.73 4.33
C ARG A 251 -32.26 -7.22 4.04
N GLN A 252 -31.31 -7.82 3.33
CA GLN A 252 -31.34 -9.23 2.96
C GLN A 252 -31.10 -10.19 4.14
N CYS A 253 -30.26 -9.79 5.11
CA CYS A 253 -29.92 -10.64 6.27
C CYS A 253 -30.44 -10.11 7.61
N GLY A 254 -31.13 -8.96 7.62
CA GLY A 254 -31.64 -8.31 8.83
C GLY A 254 -30.55 -8.00 9.85
N GLY A 255 -29.36 -7.57 9.42
CA GLY A 255 -28.27 -7.25 10.35
C GLY A 255 -27.35 -8.41 10.73
N THR A 256 -27.70 -9.66 10.41
CA THR A 256 -27.00 -10.85 10.94
C THR A 256 -25.71 -11.20 10.21
N GLY A 257 -25.52 -10.70 8.99
CA GLY A 257 -24.41 -11.08 8.11
C GLY A 257 -24.57 -12.47 7.46
N ARG A 258 -25.64 -13.20 7.77
CA ARG A 258 -25.86 -14.58 7.33
C ARG A 258 -27.07 -14.66 6.41
N TYR A 259 -26.99 -15.48 5.37
CA TYR A 259 -28.10 -15.62 4.43
C TYR A 259 -29.33 -16.25 5.11
N LYS A 260 -30.43 -15.50 5.23
CA LYS A 260 -31.71 -15.97 5.80
C LYS A 260 -32.50 -16.72 4.73
N LYS A 261 -33.09 -17.88 5.08
CA LYS A 261 -34.00 -18.59 4.19
C LYS A 261 -35.29 -17.76 4.02
N ARG A 262 -35.83 -17.67 2.80
CA ARG A 262 -37.07 -16.91 2.53
C ARG A 262 -38.32 -17.46 3.23
N MET A 263 -38.32 -18.76 3.57
CA MET A 263 -39.55 -19.46 4.02
C MET A 263 -39.47 -20.05 5.44
N THR A 264 -38.32 -20.01 6.11
CA THR A 264 -38.18 -20.61 7.46
C THR A 264 -37.28 -19.74 8.32
N ASP A 265 -37.59 -19.65 9.61
CA ASP A 265 -36.67 -19.06 10.57
C ASP A 265 -35.40 -19.91 10.69
N GLY A 266 -34.26 -19.27 10.45
CA GLY A 266 -32.95 -19.90 10.46
C GLY A 266 -32.05 -19.49 9.29
N PHE A 267 -30.77 -19.80 9.45
CA PHE A 267 -29.74 -19.54 8.46
C PHE A 267 -29.62 -20.70 7.48
N LEU A 268 -29.21 -20.41 6.24
CA LEU A 268 -28.90 -21.47 5.27
C LEU A 268 -27.57 -22.13 5.66
N PRO A 269 -27.55 -23.40 6.12
CA PRO A 269 -26.30 -24.11 6.31
C PRO A 269 -25.60 -24.26 4.96
N CYS A 270 -24.27 -24.27 4.95
CA CYS A 270 -23.51 -24.49 3.73
C CYS A 270 -23.87 -25.88 3.18
N THR A 271 -24.33 -25.92 1.93
CA THR A 271 -24.80 -27.16 1.28
C THR A 271 -23.69 -28.20 1.12
N PHE A 272 -22.43 -27.77 1.03
CA PHE A 272 -21.27 -28.63 0.86
C PHE A 272 -20.84 -29.34 2.15
N CYS A 273 -20.89 -28.65 3.29
CA CYS A 273 -20.49 -29.22 4.59
C CYS A 273 -21.67 -29.50 5.53
N ARG A 274 -22.91 -29.23 5.09
CA ARG A 274 -24.15 -29.37 5.88
C ARG A 274 -24.08 -28.70 7.26
N GLY A 275 -23.45 -27.54 7.33
CA GLY A 275 -23.30 -26.82 8.61
C GLY A 275 -22.03 -27.13 9.40
N THR A 276 -21.30 -28.20 9.08
CA THR A 276 -20.16 -28.66 9.91
C THR A 276 -18.89 -27.83 9.77
N GLY A 277 -18.76 -27.04 8.70
CA GLY A 277 -17.54 -26.29 8.39
C GLY A 277 -16.43 -27.13 7.74
N HIS A 278 -16.55 -28.45 7.66
CA HIS A 278 -15.53 -29.35 7.14
C HIS A 278 -16.05 -30.23 5.99
N THR A 279 -15.15 -30.76 5.16
CA THR A 279 -15.55 -31.68 4.08
C THR A 279 -16.02 -33.02 4.66
N ALA A 280 -16.97 -33.69 4.00
CA ALA A 280 -17.47 -34.99 4.45
C ALA A 280 -16.37 -36.07 4.52
N VAL A 281 -15.32 -35.91 3.70
CA VAL A 281 -14.20 -36.86 3.60
C VAL A 281 -13.28 -36.78 4.82
N SER A 282 -13.14 -35.62 5.46
CA SER A 282 -12.28 -35.44 6.62
C SER A 282 -12.68 -34.21 7.45
N LYS A 283 -12.85 -34.43 8.76
CA LYS A 283 -13.02 -33.35 9.75
C LYS A 283 -11.82 -32.40 9.84
N ARG A 284 -10.67 -32.77 9.27
CA ARG A 284 -9.46 -31.92 9.27
C ARG A 284 -9.42 -30.94 8.09
N ILE A 285 -10.18 -31.19 7.01
CA ILE A 285 -10.15 -30.35 5.81
C ILE A 285 -11.28 -29.34 5.88
N THR A 286 -10.91 -28.06 6.02
CA THR A 286 -11.83 -26.92 6.05
C THR A 286 -12.62 -26.82 4.74
N CYS A 287 -13.94 -26.65 4.84
CA CYS A 287 -14.79 -26.50 3.66
C CYS A 287 -14.43 -25.23 2.88
N SER A 288 -14.00 -25.39 1.63
CA SER A 288 -13.58 -24.29 0.75
C SER A 288 -14.70 -23.27 0.47
N ARG A 289 -15.96 -23.72 0.45
CA ARG A 289 -17.13 -22.88 0.14
C ARG A 289 -17.47 -21.89 1.26
N CYS A 290 -17.46 -22.34 2.52
CA CYS A 290 -17.79 -21.51 3.68
C CYS A 290 -16.58 -21.13 4.52
N LYS A 291 -15.37 -21.51 4.10
CA LYS A 291 -14.10 -21.26 4.80
C LYS A 291 -14.15 -21.67 6.28
N GLY A 292 -14.82 -22.79 6.58
CA GLY A 292 -14.91 -23.32 7.95
C GLY A 292 -16.09 -22.81 8.78
N LYS A 293 -16.83 -21.79 8.32
CA LYS A 293 -17.90 -21.16 9.12
C LYS A 293 -19.18 -21.99 9.26
N GLY A 294 -19.35 -23.01 8.41
CA GLY A 294 -20.56 -23.84 8.38
C GLY A 294 -21.78 -23.19 7.72
N HIS A 295 -21.78 -21.89 7.45
CA HIS A 295 -22.87 -21.16 6.80
C HIS A 295 -22.35 -20.29 5.66
N ILE A 296 -23.25 -19.86 4.78
CA ILE A 296 -22.93 -18.96 3.67
C ILE A 296 -23.17 -17.52 4.13
N GLU A 297 -22.17 -16.66 3.92
CA GLU A 297 -22.28 -15.22 4.20
C GLU A 297 -23.32 -14.58 3.28
N CYS A 298 -24.01 -13.57 3.80
CA CYS A 298 -24.92 -12.77 2.99
C CYS A 298 -24.16 -12.12 1.83
N PRO A 299 -24.57 -12.31 0.56
CA PRO A 299 -23.84 -11.77 -0.59
C PRO A 299 -23.85 -10.23 -0.61
N ASP A 300 -24.91 -9.60 -0.10
CA ASP A 300 -25.08 -8.15 -0.13
C ASP A 300 -24.13 -7.44 0.84
N CYS A 301 -23.94 -7.99 2.04
CA CYS A 301 -23.09 -7.38 3.08
C CYS A 301 -21.80 -8.13 3.36
N ARG A 302 -21.54 -9.25 2.67
CA ARG A 302 -20.36 -10.11 2.80
C ARG A 302 -20.03 -10.47 4.24
N GLY A 303 -21.04 -10.84 5.02
CA GLY A 303 -20.87 -11.24 6.42
C GLY A 303 -20.86 -10.10 7.44
N SER A 304 -20.82 -8.82 7.01
CA SER A 304 -20.76 -7.69 7.95
C SER A 304 -22.08 -7.38 8.64
N GLY A 305 -23.20 -7.82 8.06
CA GLY A 305 -24.55 -7.50 8.53
C GLY A 305 -25.02 -6.09 8.19
N LYS A 306 -24.18 -5.25 7.57
CA LYS A 306 -24.48 -3.84 7.32
C LYS A 306 -24.25 -3.48 5.85
N THR A 307 -25.02 -2.53 5.34
CA THR A 307 -24.86 -1.98 3.99
C THR A 307 -24.86 -0.46 4.05
N THR A 308 -24.01 0.18 3.24
CA THR A 308 -24.13 1.62 2.97
C THR A 308 -25.37 1.85 2.13
N ARG A 309 -26.13 2.90 2.44
CA ARG A 309 -27.36 3.24 1.72
C ARG A 309 -27.09 3.62 0.26
#